data_AF-A0A5K4EKN2-F1
#
_entry.id   AF-A0A5K4EKN2-F1
#
_cell.length_a   1.000
_cell.length_b   1.000
_cell.length_c   1.000
_cell.angle_alpha   90.00
_cell.angle_beta   90.00
_cell.angle_gamma   90.00
#
_symmetry.space_group_name_H-M   'P 1'
#
loop_
_entity.id
_entity.type
_entity.pdbx_description
1 polymer ?
#
loop_
_entity_poly.entity_id
_entity_poly.type
_entity_poly.pdbx_seq_one_letter_code
_entity_poly.pdbx_strand_id
1 'polypeptide(L)'
;MDISDFNRYDWVQLVDPKSQQLMYINLKSGECSRDPPKNTKYKAVSPNQWWELFDVKVQRNYYYNSSTRETVWEKPVDGDIIPLAKIQLLQQNLQPSSSIIQKSLSIVVHPKNNQTLE
;
A
#
# COMPACT_ATOMS: atom_id res chain seq x y z
N MET A 1 1.19 -18.10 -6.19
CA MET A 1 0.08 -17.12 -6.21
C MET A 1 0.11 -16.41 -7.55
N ASP A 2 -0.90 -16.63 -8.40
CA ASP A 2 -0.95 -16.17 -9.79
C ASP A 2 -1.21 -14.65 -9.84
N ILE A 3 -0.48 -13.94 -10.69
CA ILE A 3 -0.54 -12.47 -10.86
C ILE A 3 -1.94 -12.01 -11.37
N SER A 4 -2.80 -12.95 -11.75
CA SER A 4 -4.13 -12.72 -12.32
C SER A 4 -5.18 -12.08 -11.40
N ASP A 5 -5.06 -12.12 -10.07
CA ASP A 5 -6.10 -11.58 -9.18
C ASP A 5 -6.09 -10.05 -9.03
N PHE A 6 -4.95 -9.39 -9.24
CA PHE A 6 -4.87 -7.92 -9.24
C PHE A 6 -5.49 -7.30 -10.49
N ASN A 7 -5.64 -8.07 -11.57
CA ASN A 7 -6.23 -7.57 -12.80
C ASN A 7 -7.77 -7.54 -12.78
N ARG A 8 -8.40 -7.99 -11.69
CA ARG A 8 -9.86 -8.05 -11.54
C ARG A 8 -10.47 -6.84 -10.82
N TYR A 9 -9.65 -6.04 -10.13
CA TYR A 9 -10.12 -4.91 -9.34
C TYR A 9 -9.35 -3.64 -9.72
N ASP A 10 -10.09 -2.61 -10.13
CA ASP A 10 -9.51 -1.30 -10.39
C ASP A 10 -9.24 -0.54 -9.09
N TRP A 11 -9.94 -0.90 -8.02
CA TRP A 11 -9.88 -0.24 -6.72
C TRP A 11 -9.57 -1.22 -5.60
N VAL A 12 -8.86 -0.73 -4.59
CA VAL A 12 -8.58 -1.45 -3.35
C VAL A 12 -8.98 -0.60 -2.16
N GLN A 13 -9.57 -1.23 -1.15
CA GLN A 13 -9.86 -0.65 0.14
C GLN A 13 -8.70 -0.93 1.10
N LEU A 14 -8.27 0.12 1.79
CA LEU A 14 -7.11 0.15 2.67
C LEU A 14 -7.51 0.85 3.98
N VAL A 15 -6.80 0.56 5.06
CA VAL A 15 -6.94 1.28 6.34
C VAL A 15 -5.83 2.30 6.44
N ASP A 16 -6.16 3.59 6.47
CA ASP A 16 -5.20 4.65 6.70
C ASP A 16 -4.49 4.41 8.05
N PRO A 17 -3.18 4.14 8.07
CA PRO A 17 -2.50 3.79 9.31
C PRO A 17 -2.53 4.96 10.31
N LYS A 18 -2.60 6.22 9.84
CA LYS A 18 -2.63 7.42 10.69
C LYS A 18 -3.96 7.60 11.43
N SER A 19 -5.09 7.54 10.73
CA SER A 19 -6.43 7.80 11.28
C SER A 19 -7.23 6.53 11.58
N GLN A 20 -6.75 5.37 11.14
CA GLN A 20 -7.46 4.09 11.16
C GLN A 20 -8.79 4.12 10.38
N GLN A 21 -8.98 5.11 9.49
CA GLN A 21 -10.16 5.20 8.63
C GLN A 21 -9.94 4.44 7.33
N LEU A 22 -11.05 4.03 6.71
CA LEU A 22 -11.01 3.38 5.41
C LEU A 22 -10.71 4.41 4.30
N MET A 23 -9.90 4.00 3.34
CA MET A 23 -9.67 4.73 2.10
C MET A 23 -9.70 3.76 0.91
N TYR A 24 -10.04 4.28 -0.25
CA TYR A 24 -10.12 3.54 -1.50
C TYR A 24 -9.11 4.12 -2.47
N ILE A 25 -8.32 3.26 -3.10
CA ILE A 25 -7.28 3.66 -4.03
C ILE A 25 -7.47 2.94 -5.36
N ASN A 26 -7.45 3.71 -6.45
CA ASN A 26 -7.46 3.18 -7.80
C ASN A 26 -6.04 2.74 -8.19
N LEU A 27 -5.87 1.46 -8.54
CA LEU A 27 -4.58 0.87 -8.87
C LEU A 27 -4.06 1.25 -10.28
N LYS A 28 -4.90 1.90 -11.11
CA LYS A 28 -4.54 2.37 -12.45
C LYS A 28 -4.20 3.85 -12.47
N SER A 29 -5.08 4.69 -11.93
CA SER A 29 -4.93 6.16 -11.94
C SER A 29 -4.19 6.69 -10.72
N GLY A 30 -4.15 5.92 -9.62
CA GLY A 30 -3.70 6.40 -8.33
C GLY A 30 -4.67 7.35 -7.64
N GLU A 31 -5.91 7.46 -8.10
CA GLU A 31 -6.95 8.23 -7.42
C GLU A 31 -7.20 7.69 -6.01
N CYS A 32 -7.43 8.57 -5.05
CA CYS A 32 -7.73 8.21 -3.67
C CYS A 32 -9.03 8.87 -3.21
N SER A 33 -9.90 8.08 -2.57
CA SER A 33 -11.20 8.51 -2.10
C SER A 33 -11.46 7.96 -0.69
N ARG A 34 -12.22 8.68 0.12
CA ARG A 34 -12.74 8.18 1.41
C ARG A 34 -14.03 7.39 1.25
N ASP A 35 -14.74 7.63 0.15
CA ASP A 35 -15.98 6.96 -0.20
C ASP A 35 -15.72 5.79 -1.15
N PRO A 36 -16.49 4.69 -1.03
CA PRO A 36 -16.38 3.56 -1.94
C PRO A 36 -16.65 3.98 -3.38
N PRO A 37 -15.92 3.42 -4.36
CA PRO A 37 -16.12 3.78 -5.75
C PRO A 37 -17.50 3.29 -6.22
N LYS A 38 -18.25 4.17 -6.89
CA LYS A 38 -19.60 3.86 -7.37
C LYS A 38 -19.50 2.94 -8.60
N ASN A 39 -20.40 1.96 -8.69
CA ASN A 39 -20.56 1.09 -9.86
C ASN A 39 -19.33 0.28 -10.28
N THR A 40 -18.36 0.08 -9.39
CA THR A 40 -17.21 -0.80 -9.68
C THR A 40 -16.87 -1.67 -8.48
N LYS A 41 -16.25 -2.81 -8.75
CA LYS A 41 -15.79 -3.71 -7.71
C LYS A 41 -14.46 -3.21 -7.16
N TYR A 42 -14.32 -3.31 -5.85
CA TYR A 42 -13.05 -3.07 -5.17
C TYR A 42 -12.69 -4.27 -4.33
N LYS A 43 -11.39 -4.43 -4.10
CA LYS A 43 -10.85 -5.42 -3.19
C LYS A 43 -10.93 -4.89 -1.77
N ALA A 44 -11.70 -5.54 -0.90
CA ALA A 44 -11.84 -5.14 0.50
C ALA A 44 -10.52 -5.33 1.29
N VAL A 45 -10.40 -4.67 2.44
CA VAL A 45 -9.31 -4.94 3.39
C VAL A 45 -9.38 -6.39 3.89
N SER A 46 -8.23 -7.03 4.06
CA SER A 46 -8.14 -8.38 4.64
C SER A 46 -6.93 -8.48 5.58
N PRO A 47 -6.94 -9.41 6.56
CA PRO A 47 -5.80 -9.62 7.46
C PRO A 47 -4.50 -10.00 6.74
N ASN A 48 -4.62 -10.57 5.55
CA ASN A 48 -3.52 -11.02 4.73
C ASN A 48 -3.15 -10.00 3.63
N GLN A 49 -3.70 -8.79 3.69
CA GLN A 49 -3.41 -7.71 2.76
C GLN A 49 -2.07 -7.06 3.13
N TRP A 50 -1.13 -7.11 2.20
CA TRP A 50 0.19 -6.49 2.35
C TRP A 50 0.38 -5.42 1.29
N TRP A 51 0.84 -4.26 1.69
CA TRP A 51 1.10 -3.14 0.80
C TRP A 51 2.55 -3.19 0.38
N GLU A 52 2.81 -3.38 -0.91
CA GLU A 52 4.14 -3.17 -1.47
C GLU A 52 4.38 -1.67 -1.60
N LEU A 53 5.37 -1.18 -0.88
CA LEU A 53 5.76 0.23 -0.78
C LEU A 53 7.21 0.38 -1.21
N PHE A 54 7.58 1.55 -1.74
CA PHE A 54 8.96 1.81 -2.15
C PHE A 54 9.65 2.72 -1.14
N ASP A 55 10.74 2.22 -0.54
CA ASP A 55 11.64 3.03 0.28
C ASP A 55 12.68 3.69 -0.63
N VAL A 56 12.56 5.00 -0.78
CA VAL A 56 13.46 5.82 -1.60
C VAL A 56 14.88 5.94 -1.02
N LYS A 57 15.06 5.76 0.29
CA LYS A 57 16.36 5.90 0.97
C LYS A 57 17.28 4.74 0.63
N VAL A 58 16.72 3.53 0.64
CA VAL A 58 17.46 2.29 0.33
C VAL A 58 17.18 1.77 -1.07
N GLN A 59 16.33 2.47 -1.84
CA GLN A 59 15.88 2.10 -3.18
C GLN A 59 15.35 0.66 -3.29
N ARG A 60 14.51 0.26 -2.32
CA ARG A 60 14.02 -1.11 -2.21
C ARG A 60 12.52 -1.15 -1.86
N ASN A 61 11.81 -2.14 -2.41
CA ASN A 61 10.45 -2.45 -2.00
C ASN A 61 10.44 -3.07 -0.58
N TYR A 62 9.46 -2.66 0.21
CA TYR A 62 9.13 -3.29 1.48
C TYR A 62 7.62 -3.53 1.54
N TYR A 63 7.19 -4.38 2.47
CA TYR A 63 5.81 -4.81 2.58
C TYR A 63 5.26 -4.45 3.96
N TYR A 64 4.11 -3.78 3.98
CA TYR A 64 3.43 -3.40 5.21
C TYR A 64 2.09 -4.11 5.34
N ASN A 65 1.82 -4.74 6.48
CA ASN A 65 0.50 -5.29 6.80
C ASN A 65 -0.25 -4.31 7.71
N SER A 66 -1.38 -3.77 7.24
CA SER A 66 -2.18 -2.82 8.02
C SER A 66 -2.87 -3.44 9.24
N SER A 67 -3.13 -4.75 9.20
CA SER A 67 -3.82 -5.48 10.26
C SER A 67 -2.88 -5.83 11.42
N THR A 68 -1.67 -6.30 11.12
CA THR A 68 -0.66 -6.61 12.16
C THR A 68 0.25 -5.42 12.48
N ARG A 69 0.24 -4.39 11.63
CA ARG A 69 1.14 -3.22 11.66
C ARG A 69 2.62 -3.60 11.49
N GLU A 70 2.89 -4.73 10.86
CA GLU A 70 4.25 -5.21 10.62
C GLU A 70 4.79 -4.71 9.28
N THR A 71 6.10 -4.54 9.22
CA THR A 71 6.84 -4.22 8.00
C THR A 71 7.98 -5.19 7.79
N VAL A 72 8.13 -5.70 6.57
CA VAL A 72 9.16 -6.68 6.21
C VAL A 72 9.82 -6.30 4.89
N TRP A 73 11.06 -6.74 4.69
CA TRP A 73 11.79 -6.56 3.43
C TRP A 73 11.45 -7.63 2.41
N GLU A 74 11.21 -8.87 2.86
CA GLU A 74 10.83 -9.98 2.00
C GLU A 74 9.35 -9.94 1.65
N LYS A 75 9.04 -10.29 0.39
CA LYS A 75 7.66 -10.46 -0.08
C LYS A 75 7.01 -11.62 0.67
N PRO A 76 5.90 -11.40 1.40
CA PRO A 76 5.19 -12.49 2.06
C PRO A 76 4.70 -13.54 1.04
N VAL A 77 4.98 -14.82 1.29
CA VAL A 77 4.74 -15.92 0.34
C VAL A 77 3.25 -16.11 0.06
N ASP A 78 2.44 -16.09 1.11
CA ASP A 78 1.00 -16.26 1.03
C ASP A 78 0.26 -14.91 1.13
N GLY A 79 0.97 -13.78 1.13
CA GLY A 79 0.38 -12.46 1.29
C GLY A 79 -0.30 -11.94 0.03
N ASP A 80 -1.39 -11.22 0.24
CA ASP A 80 -2.15 -10.55 -0.79
C ASP A 80 -1.56 -9.16 -1.08
N ILE A 81 -0.61 -9.12 -2.02
CA ILE A 81 0.30 -7.99 -2.24
C ILE A 81 -0.32 -6.87 -3.09
N ILE A 82 -0.73 -5.78 -2.47
CA ILE A 82 -1.21 -4.56 -3.14
C ILE A 82 -0.01 -3.73 -3.66
N PRO A 83 0.15 -3.54 -4.99
CA PRO A 83 1.32 -2.88 -5.58
C PRO A 83 1.24 -1.33 -5.46
N LEU A 84 1.32 -0.79 -4.25
CA LEU A 84 1.21 0.65 -4.01
C LEU A 84 2.48 1.42 -4.39
N ALA A 85 3.63 0.78 -4.51
CA ALA A 85 4.89 1.40 -4.93
C ALA A 85 4.74 2.19 -6.24
N LYS A 86 4.01 1.63 -7.22
CA LYS A 86 3.70 2.33 -8.48
C LYS A 86 2.81 3.55 -8.25
N ILE A 87 1.81 3.43 -7.39
CA ILE A 87 0.88 4.52 -7.06
C ILE A 87 1.58 5.65 -6.31
N GLN A 88 2.51 5.28 -5.42
CA GLN A 88 3.37 6.20 -4.69
C GLN A 88 4.13 7.13 -5.65
N LEU A 89 4.68 6.57 -6.73
CA LEU A 89 5.37 7.34 -7.77
C LEU A 89 4.42 8.15 -8.66
N LEU A 90 3.25 7.59 -9.03
CA LEU A 90 2.26 8.30 -9.83
C LEU A 90 1.73 9.55 -9.10
N GLN A 91 1.36 9.43 -7.82
CA GLN A 91 0.86 10.56 -7.04
C GLN A 91 1.93 11.63 -6.78
N GLN A 92 3.19 11.24 -6.65
CA GLN A 92 4.31 12.20 -6.53
C GLN A 92 4.43 13.11 -7.76
N ASN A 93 4.15 12.60 -8.96
CA ASN A 93 4.24 13.38 -10.20
C ASN A 93 3.00 14.23 -10.46
N LEU A 94 1.81 13.77 -10.06
CA LEU A 94 0.55 14.47 -10.35
C LEU A 94 0.22 15.57 -9.33
N GLN A 95 0.33 15.29 -8.03
CA GLN A 95 0.00 16.23 -6.94
C GLN A 95 0.77 15.89 -5.64
N PRO A 96 2.08 16.23 -5.56
CA PRO A 96 2.93 15.81 -4.45
C PRO A 96 2.48 16.33 -3.06
N SER A 97 1.85 17.50 -2.99
CA SER A 97 1.40 18.13 -1.72
C SER A 97 0.06 17.60 -1.20
N SER A 98 -0.76 16.98 -2.05
CA SER A 98 -2.09 16.47 -1.68
C SER A 98 -2.14 14.94 -1.58
N SER A 99 -1.06 14.22 -1.94
CA SER A 99 -0.99 12.76 -1.86
C SER A 99 -1.40 12.25 -0.48
N ILE A 100 -2.58 11.62 -0.43
CA ILE A 100 -3.09 11.00 0.79
C ILE A 100 -2.18 9.86 1.19
N ILE A 101 -1.70 9.06 0.23
CA ILE A 101 -0.77 7.95 0.48
C ILE A 101 0.49 8.45 1.18
N GLN A 102 1.16 9.50 0.69
CA GLN A 102 2.38 10.00 1.35
C GLN A 102 2.12 10.44 2.79
N LYS A 103 0.98 11.10 3.04
CA LYS A 103 0.58 11.53 4.39
C LYS A 103 0.26 10.35 5.30
N SER A 104 -0.40 9.33 4.77
CA SER A 104 -0.71 8.06 5.44
C SER A 104 0.56 7.30 5.81
N LEU A 105 1.46 7.11 4.85
CA LEU A 105 2.70 6.34 5.02
C LEU A 105 3.71 7.02 5.94
N SER A 106 3.57 8.32 6.23
CA SER A 106 4.49 9.05 7.12
C SER A 106 4.65 8.43 8.51
N ILE A 107 3.68 7.64 8.96
CA ILE A 107 3.73 6.93 10.25
C ILE A 107 4.09 5.45 10.12
N VAL A 108 4.18 4.91 8.91
CA VAL A 108 4.61 3.53 8.66
C VAL A 108 6.11 3.49 8.87
N VAL A 109 6.55 2.67 9.81
CA VAL A 109 7.97 2.49 10.09
C VAL A 109 8.61 1.67 8.98
N HIS A 110 9.80 2.05 8.51
CA HIS A 110 10.54 1.19 7.60
C HIS A 110 11.01 -0.07 8.36
N PRO A 111 11.09 -1.24 7.70
CA PRO A 111 11.58 -2.43 8.37
C PRO A 111 12.99 -2.17 8.91
N LYS A 112 13.24 -2.53 10.16
CA LYS A 112 14.58 -2.41 10.74
C LYS A 112 15.52 -3.27 9.91
N ASN A 113 16.67 -2.73 9.52
CA ASN A 113 17.71 -3.55 8.93
C ASN A 113 18.14 -4.55 10.00
N ASN A 114 17.92 -5.85 9.78
CA ASN A 114 18.45 -6.92 10.63
C ASN A 114 19.97 -7.05 10.46
N GLN A 115 20.69 -5.94 10.54
CA GLN A 115 22.14 -5.90 10.61
C GLN A 115 22.55 -5.11 11.84
N THR A 116 22.06 -5.57 12.99
CA THR A 116 22.83 -5.46 14.22
C THR A 116 23.80 -6.63 14.19
N LEU A 117 24.99 -6.38 13.63
CA LEU A 117 26.17 -7.18 13.97
C LEU A 117 26.51 -6.79 15.41
N GLU A 118 26.12 -7.64 16.36
CA GLU A 118 26.82 -7.73 17.65
C GLU A 118 28.04 -8.65 17.49
#